data_AF-A0A3C1PI67-F1
#
_entry.id   AF-A0A3C1PI67-F1
#
_cell.length_a   1.000
_cell.length_b   1.000
_cell.length_c   1.000
_cell.angle_alpha   90.00
_cell.angle_beta   90.00
_cell.angle_gamma   90.00
#
_symmetry.space_group_name_H-M   'P 1'
#
loop_
_entity.id
_entity.type
_entity.pdbx_description
1 polymer ?
#
loop_
_entity_poly.entity_id
_entity_poly.type
_entity_poly.pdbx_seq_one_letter_code
_entity_poly.pdbx_strand_id
1 'polypeptide(L)'
;MAKQKIIYSFLRPKKLSGINFRWLFSFFIFLVSWQLATAQTNDIATLKEQLTAEPNLKNANTLLRLSEAYMSSSPEKAIFYADDALKLGELLKDTSVIDLALNYLGEGYFNTQSFEKVKYYFEKLLELRLKIGDKKKIAGAYNNLGIVLSYVESYSKALEMYRKALELKKELGNDTGSTLNNIGLLYEKTGKLSEALFYYNESLKEDLKKHDLEGIATTYLNIGDVNRQLNKYSLAEEIYLKGLKIATENGYMLLMKELNEGLYLNFKAAANVAQALKYFEAFNVLKDSIYTDENRKYIAELEVQFRNEQQEKEFAYIALQNKLNQGEIAWQKDINSLIAFFLVSAVVLIGVLYRQFSLKKNAIKLLEKQTTEITDSILYARRIQKAVLPMEYDLNQFLPDKMVFYSPKNIVSGDFCWLYEKENYLVTAVADCTGHGVPGAFMSMLGVTLLKEMVARQNLAQTDAPSQILENLREQIILALRQKGNSNTSKDGMDLALCIMNTKTLEMKFAGAHIGLTIVRNNELITVKPDRMPIGIFVSKTKQFNTQTIQLKQNDSVYIFTDGFQDQIGGEKNRKYLVRNLRNLLLSMHTQPFYLQRTILESEFLKWKSNNKQIDDVLVFGFLVSTKITNLN
;
A
#
# COMPACT_ATOMS: atom_id res chain seq x y z
N MET A 1 23.85 -9.42 -54.17
CA MET A 1 22.54 -9.19 -54.82
C MET A 1 21.44 -9.38 -53.79
N ALA A 2 20.63 -8.33 -53.60
CA ALA A 2 19.28 -8.30 -53.03
C ALA A 2 19.04 -8.83 -51.58
N LYS A 3 19.02 -7.91 -50.60
CA LYS A 3 17.79 -7.44 -49.90
C LYS A 3 18.15 -6.57 -48.68
N GLN A 4 18.53 -5.32 -48.95
CA GLN A 4 18.47 -4.17 -48.04
C GLN A 4 17.50 -3.17 -48.68
N LYS A 5 16.31 -3.02 -48.08
CA LYS A 5 15.18 -2.10 -48.35
C LYS A 5 13.96 -2.94 -47.94
N ILE A 6 13.44 -2.81 -46.72
CA ILE A 6 12.52 -1.74 -46.32
C ILE A 6 12.67 -1.54 -44.80
N ILE A 7 13.50 -0.58 -44.43
CA ILE A 7 13.42 0.20 -43.19
C ILE A 7 12.95 1.58 -43.65
N TYR A 8 12.10 2.26 -42.87
CA TYR A 8 11.46 3.56 -43.14
C TYR A 8 10.11 3.55 -43.86
N SER A 9 9.00 3.35 -43.12
CA SER A 9 7.73 4.05 -43.43
C SER A 9 6.72 4.20 -42.29
N PHE A 10 6.95 3.70 -41.07
CA PHE A 10 5.94 3.79 -39.98
C PHE A 10 6.33 4.65 -38.76
N LEU A 11 7.14 5.69 -38.97
CA LEU A 11 7.29 6.81 -38.02
C LEU A 11 6.53 8.04 -38.55
N ARG A 12 5.19 7.99 -38.49
CA ARG A 12 4.37 9.22 -38.44
C ARG A 12 3.98 9.46 -36.98
N PRO A 13 4.21 10.67 -36.44
CA PRO A 13 3.78 11.01 -35.10
C PRO A 13 2.27 11.25 -35.13
N LYS A 14 1.46 10.20 -34.92
CA LYS A 14 0.11 10.42 -34.42
C LYS A 14 0.25 10.90 -32.98
N LYS A 15 -0.32 12.07 -32.69
CA LYS A 15 -0.51 12.62 -31.34
C LYS A 15 -1.05 11.52 -30.41
N LEU A 16 -0.17 10.87 -29.66
CA LEU A 16 -0.51 10.17 -28.42
C LEU A 16 -0.47 11.19 -27.29
N SER A 17 -1.31 12.22 -27.41
CA SER A 17 -1.66 13.08 -26.30
C SER A 17 -2.82 12.42 -25.57
N GLY A 18 -2.54 11.80 -24.42
CA GLY A 18 -3.60 11.46 -23.47
C GLY A 18 -3.82 9.98 -23.14
N ILE A 19 -2.80 9.12 -23.15
CA ILE A 19 -2.87 7.96 -22.25
C ILE A 19 -2.57 8.50 -20.86
N ASN A 20 -3.64 8.90 -20.16
CA ASN A 20 -3.57 9.40 -18.80
C ASN A 20 -2.89 8.34 -17.93
N PHE A 21 -1.73 8.66 -17.38
CA PHE A 21 -1.00 7.82 -16.43
C PHE A 21 -1.89 7.29 -15.29
N ARG A 22 -2.92 8.06 -14.92
CA ARG A 22 -3.98 7.66 -13.97
C ARG A 22 -4.78 6.43 -14.42
N TRP A 23 -5.11 6.28 -15.71
CA TRP A 23 -5.89 5.14 -16.19
C TRP A 23 -5.08 3.84 -16.20
N LEU A 24 -3.80 3.91 -16.58
CA LEU A 24 -2.90 2.76 -16.47
C LEU A 24 -2.67 2.36 -15.01
N PHE A 25 -2.54 3.34 -14.11
CA PHE A 25 -2.37 3.09 -12.67
C PHE A 25 -3.64 2.50 -12.03
N SER A 26 -4.83 3.02 -12.36
CA SER A 26 -6.10 2.50 -11.87
C SER A 26 -6.41 1.10 -12.38
N PHE A 27 -6.12 0.79 -13.65
CA PHE A 27 -6.28 -0.56 -14.20
C PHE A 27 -5.32 -1.56 -13.55
N PHE A 28 -4.11 -1.11 -13.19
CA PHE A 28 -3.12 -1.94 -12.49
C PHE A 28 -3.50 -2.23 -11.04
N ILE A 29 -4.02 -1.23 -10.30
CA ILE A 29 -4.56 -1.44 -8.94
C ILE A 29 -5.72 -2.44 -8.98
N PHE A 30 -6.58 -2.36 -9.99
CA PHE A 30 -7.70 -3.29 -10.17
C PHE A 30 -7.21 -4.73 -10.38
N LEU A 31 -6.19 -4.95 -11.22
CA LEU A 31 -5.57 -6.27 -11.44
C LEU A 31 -4.92 -6.85 -10.17
N VAL A 32 -4.20 -6.03 -9.40
CA VAL A 32 -3.58 -6.45 -8.13
C VAL A 32 -4.66 -6.78 -7.10
N SER A 33 -5.72 -5.99 -7.02
CA SER A 33 -6.86 -6.26 -6.12
C SER A 33 -7.64 -7.52 -6.51
N TRP A 34 -7.73 -7.84 -7.81
CA TRP A 34 -8.41 -9.03 -8.30
C TRP A 34 -7.61 -10.31 -8.00
N GLN A 35 -6.28 -10.26 -8.13
CA GLN A 35 -5.40 -11.38 -7.73
C GLN A 35 -5.37 -11.61 -6.22
N LEU A 36 -5.41 -10.55 -5.40
CA LEU A 36 -5.49 -10.66 -3.95
C LEU A 36 -6.83 -11.25 -3.49
N ALA A 37 -7.92 -10.99 -4.22
CA ALA A 37 -9.25 -11.52 -3.90
C ALA A 37 -9.40 -13.03 -4.22
N THR A 38 -8.56 -13.60 -5.09
CA THR A 38 -8.60 -15.03 -5.45
C THR A 38 -7.66 -15.90 -4.60
N ALA A 39 -6.85 -15.32 -3.71
CA ALA A 39 -5.92 -16.04 -2.86
C ALA A 39 -6.51 -16.34 -1.46
N GLN A 40 -7.18 -17.49 -1.36
CA GLN A 40 -6.80 -18.51 -0.36
C GLN A 40 -6.96 -18.19 1.14
N THR A 41 -8.12 -17.67 1.59
CA THR A 41 -8.42 -17.60 3.04
C THR A 41 -9.39 -18.68 3.53
N ASN A 42 -10.24 -19.26 2.66
CA ASN A 42 -11.27 -20.21 3.09
C ASN A 42 -10.77 -21.66 3.24
N ASP A 43 -9.75 -22.09 2.48
CA ASP A 43 -9.23 -23.47 2.53
C ASP A 43 -8.40 -23.73 3.79
N ILE A 44 -7.60 -22.77 4.26
CA ILE A 44 -6.65 -23.01 5.37
C ILE A 44 -7.39 -23.16 6.70
N ALA A 45 -8.48 -22.41 6.90
CA ALA A 45 -9.29 -22.49 8.12
C ALA A 45 -10.08 -23.81 8.20
N THR A 46 -10.72 -24.22 7.09
CA THR A 46 -11.43 -25.50 6.99
C THR A 46 -10.50 -26.71 7.11
N LEU A 47 -9.29 -26.62 6.55
CA LEU A 47 -8.27 -27.67 6.67
C LEU A 47 -7.71 -27.79 8.10
N LYS A 48 -7.61 -26.68 8.85
CA LYS A 48 -7.23 -26.70 10.28
C LYS A 48 -8.32 -27.30 11.17
N GLU A 49 -9.59 -27.09 10.83
CA GLU A 49 -10.74 -27.69 11.51
C GLU A 49 -10.82 -29.22 11.27
N GLN A 50 -10.42 -29.69 10.09
CA GLN A 50 -10.24 -31.12 9.83
C GLN A 50 -9.04 -31.74 10.58
N LEU A 51 -8.09 -30.92 11.05
CA LEU A 51 -6.86 -31.33 11.73
C LEU A 51 -7.01 -31.51 13.24
N THR A 52 -8.07 -30.99 13.85
CA THR A 52 -8.44 -31.42 15.20
C THR A 52 -8.96 -32.85 15.07
N ALA A 53 -8.02 -33.78 14.98
CA ALA A 53 -8.22 -35.20 14.96
C ALA A 53 -9.05 -35.54 16.19
N GLU A 54 -10.36 -35.61 15.99
CA GLU A 54 -11.25 -36.05 17.04
C GLU A 54 -10.74 -37.43 17.51
N PRO A 55 -10.68 -37.67 18.82
CA PRO A 55 -10.67 -39.03 19.30
C PRO A 55 -11.80 -39.76 18.56
N ASN A 56 -11.48 -40.85 17.86
CA ASN A 56 -12.47 -41.55 17.06
C ASN A 56 -12.85 -42.83 17.79
N LEU A 57 -14.16 -43.01 17.97
CA LEU A 57 -14.79 -44.19 18.55
C LEU A 57 -14.27 -45.51 17.94
N LYS A 58 -13.87 -45.50 16.65
CA LYS A 58 -13.26 -46.65 15.99
C LYS A 58 -11.97 -47.10 16.68
N ASN A 59 -11.06 -46.18 17.00
CA ASN A 59 -9.80 -46.50 17.68
C ASN A 59 -10.05 -47.00 19.11
N ALA A 60 -11.03 -46.41 19.82
CA ALA A 60 -11.42 -46.85 21.15
C ALA A 60 -11.94 -48.30 21.14
N ASN A 61 -12.78 -48.64 20.16
CA ASN A 61 -13.30 -50.01 20.00
C ASN A 61 -12.21 -51.01 19.60
N THR A 62 -11.25 -50.61 18.76
CA THR A 62 -10.08 -51.47 18.42
C THR A 62 -9.22 -51.74 19.65
N LEU A 63 -8.99 -50.74 20.51
CA LEU A 63 -8.28 -50.90 21.78
C LEU A 63 -9.02 -51.84 22.75
N LEU A 64 -10.34 -51.73 22.84
CA LEU A 64 -11.16 -52.66 23.65
C LEU A 64 -11.06 -54.11 23.15
N ARG A 65 -11.10 -54.33 21.84
CA ARG A 65 -10.93 -55.67 21.23
C ARG A 65 -9.53 -56.23 21.45
N LEU A 66 -8.49 -55.39 21.34
CA LEU A 66 -7.12 -55.78 21.68
C LEU A 66 -7.03 -56.17 23.17
N SER A 67 -7.64 -55.39 24.06
CA SER A 67 -7.71 -55.71 25.48
C SER A 67 -8.35 -57.07 25.75
N GLU A 68 -9.53 -57.31 25.17
CA GLU A 68 -10.24 -58.58 25.30
C GLU A 68 -9.43 -59.77 24.78
N ALA A 69 -8.83 -59.65 23.58
CA ALA A 69 -8.05 -60.72 22.98
C ALA A 69 -6.79 -61.06 23.78
N TYR A 70 -6.17 -60.06 24.41
CA TYR A 70 -5.01 -60.24 25.27
C TYR A 70 -5.34 -60.78 26.68
N MET A 71 -6.62 -60.79 27.09
CA MET A 71 -7.02 -61.08 28.47
C MET A 71 -6.50 -62.42 29.00
N SER A 72 -6.49 -63.44 28.15
CA SER A 72 -6.06 -64.81 28.49
C SER A 72 -4.60 -65.11 28.14
N SER A 73 -3.97 -64.29 27.30
CA SER A 73 -2.61 -64.54 26.76
C SER A 73 -1.54 -63.64 27.38
N SER A 74 -1.86 -62.38 27.66
CA SER A 74 -1.02 -61.43 28.38
C SER A 74 -1.91 -60.40 29.09
N PRO A 75 -2.32 -60.67 30.34
CA PRO A 75 -3.15 -59.78 31.13
C PRO A 75 -2.57 -58.36 31.26
N GLU A 76 -1.24 -58.20 31.27
CA GLU A 76 -0.57 -56.90 31.35
C GLU A 76 -0.83 -56.06 30.09
N LYS A 77 -0.78 -56.66 28.90
CA LYS A 77 -1.14 -55.99 27.64
C LYS A 77 -2.62 -55.69 27.58
N ALA A 78 -3.47 -56.59 28.08
CA ALA A 78 -4.90 -56.35 28.17
C ALA A 78 -5.19 -55.09 29.01
N ILE A 79 -4.58 -55.00 30.19
CA ILE A 79 -4.67 -53.80 31.07
C ILE A 79 -4.19 -52.55 30.34
N PHE A 80 -3.05 -52.62 29.63
CA PHE A 80 -2.50 -51.49 28.88
C PHE A 80 -3.51 -50.94 27.84
N TYR A 81 -4.07 -51.82 27.00
CA TYR A 81 -5.03 -51.40 25.99
C TYR A 81 -6.37 -50.97 26.59
N ALA A 82 -6.82 -51.58 27.68
CA ALA A 82 -8.02 -51.16 28.40
C ALA A 82 -7.86 -49.78 29.04
N ASP A 83 -6.69 -49.47 29.59
CA ASP A 83 -6.39 -48.15 30.18
C ASP A 83 -6.38 -47.05 29.10
N ASP A 84 -5.79 -47.33 27.93
CA ASP A 84 -5.82 -46.41 26.80
C ASP A 84 -7.23 -46.24 26.22
N ALA A 85 -8.01 -47.31 26.16
CA ALA A 85 -9.43 -47.24 25.79
C ALA A 85 -10.24 -46.41 26.79
N LEU A 86 -9.97 -46.52 28.10
CA LEU A 86 -10.64 -45.75 29.15
C LEU A 86 -10.39 -44.25 28.98
N LYS A 87 -9.12 -43.83 28.83
CA LYS A 87 -8.76 -42.42 28.61
C LYS A 87 -9.43 -41.86 27.36
N LEU A 88 -9.45 -42.65 26.28
CA LEU A 88 -10.07 -42.25 25.03
C LEU A 88 -11.59 -42.14 25.16
N GLY A 89 -12.22 -43.07 25.88
CA GLY A 89 -13.65 -43.04 26.21
C GLY A 89 -14.04 -41.83 27.06
N GLU A 90 -13.24 -41.47 28.07
CA GLU A 90 -13.45 -40.26 28.88
C GLU A 90 -13.35 -38.98 28.04
N LEU A 91 -12.39 -38.91 27.13
CA LEU A 91 -12.24 -37.79 26.20
C LEU A 91 -13.43 -37.68 25.23
N LEU A 92 -13.89 -38.82 24.72
CA LEU A 92 -15.09 -38.96 23.87
C LEU A 92 -16.39 -38.72 24.62
N LYS A 93 -16.37 -38.81 25.96
CA LYS A 93 -17.55 -38.94 26.82
C LYS A 93 -18.44 -40.12 26.42
N ASP A 94 -17.85 -41.17 25.84
CA ASP A 94 -18.57 -42.37 25.45
C ASP A 94 -18.69 -43.32 26.64
N THR A 95 -19.88 -43.38 27.19
CA THR A 95 -20.18 -44.17 28.40
C THR A 95 -20.07 -45.68 28.14
N SER A 96 -20.28 -46.13 26.90
CA SER A 96 -20.16 -47.56 26.55
C SER A 96 -18.70 -48.00 26.52
N VAL A 97 -17.82 -47.17 25.95
CA VAL A 97 -16.37 -47.43 25.95
C VAL A 97 -15.83 -47.44 27.37
N ILE A 98 -16.23 -46.46 28.20
CA ILE A 98 -15.83 -46.39 29.61
C ILE A 98 -16.29 -47.63 30.38
N ASP A 99 -17.55 -48.07 30.20
CA ASP A 99 -18.10 -49.28 30.84
C ASP A 99 -17.32 -50.54 30.48
N LEU A 100 -17.00 -50.75 29.20
CA LEU A 100 -16.23 -51.90 28.75
C LEU A 100 -14.77 -51.83 29.20
N ALA A 101 -14.13 -50.67 29.12
CA ALA A 101 -12.74 -50.48 29.56
C ALA A 101 -12.58 -50.77 31.05
N LEU A 102 -13.48 -50.26 31.90
CA LEU A 102 -13.48 -50.55 33.34
C LEU A 102 -13.71 -52.05 33.63
N ASN A 103 -14.57 -52.72 32.84
CA ASN A 103 -14.79 -54.16 32.96
C ASN A 103 -13.51 -54.95 32.64
N TYR A 104 -12.86 -54.67 31.50
CA TYR A 104 -11.63 -55.34 31.13
C TYR A 104 -10.46 -55.02 32.07
N LEU A 105 -10.37 -53.79 32.61
CA LEU A 105 -9.39 -53.48 33.67
C LEU A 105 -9.64 -54.32 34.93
N GLY A 106 -10.89 -54.48 35.34
CA GLY A 106 -11.27 -55.35 36.46
C GLY A 106 -10.85 -56.80 36.22
N GLU A 107 -11.15 -57.36 35.05
CA GLU A 107 -10.77 -58.73 34.67
C GLU A 107 -9.26 -58.92 34.52
N GLY A 108 -8.55 -57.99 33.89
CA GLY A 108 -7.10 -58.06 33.71
C GLY A 108 -6.35 -58.01 35.04
N TYR A 109 -6.78 -57.13 35.95
CA TYR A 109 -6.20 -57.11 37.30
C TYR A 109 -6.56 -58.35 38.13
N PHE A 110 -7.66 -59.03 37.81
CA PHE A 110 -8.04 -60.28 38.46
C PHE A 110 -7.12 -61.41 38.03
N ASN A 111 -6.80 -61.49 36.74
CA ASN A 111 -5.86 -62.48 36.20
C ASN A 111 -4.42 -62.28 36.71
N THR A 112 -4.03 -61.03 37.03
CA THR A 112 -2.75 -60.72 37.68
C THR A 112 -2.79 -60.80 39.21
N GLN A 113 -3.90 -61.29 39.80
CA GLN A 113 -4.11 -61.44 41.25
C GLN A 113 -3.98 -60.14 42.06
N SER A 114 -4.15 -58.98 41.42
CA SER A 114 -4.09 -57.66 42.04
C SER A 114 -5.44 -57.24 42.64
N PHE A 115 -5.93 -58.00 43.62
CA PHE A 115 -7.33 -57.91 44.09
C PHE A 115 -7.77 -56.53 44.59
N GLU A 116 -6.86 -55.69 45.11
CA GLU A 116 -7.18 -54.30 45.49
C GLU A 116 -7.60 -53.46 44.28
N LYS A 117 -6.87 -53.60 43.15
CA LYS A 117 -7.20 -52.90 41.90
C LYS A 117 -8.47 -53.46 41.28
N VAL A 118 -8.66 -54.78 41.34
CA VAL A 118 -9.91 -55.40 40.87
C VAL A 118 -11.12 -54.83 41.59
N LYS A 119 -11.05 -54.76 42.92
CA LYS A 119 -12.09 -54.15 43.74
C LYS A 119 -12.34 -52.71 43.32
N TYR A 120 -11.28 -51.91 43.16
CA TYR A 120 -11.38 -50.52 42.73
C TYR A 120 -12.10 -50.34 41.38
N TYR A 121 -11.70 -51.10 40.35
CA TYR A 121 -12.30 -50.96 39.01
C TYR A 121 -13.73 -51.48 38.96
N PHE A 122 -14.06 -52.57 39.67
CA PHE A 122 -15.45 -53.04 39.73
C PHE A 122 -16.36 -52.18 40.62
N GLU A 123 -15.84 -51.52 41.66
CA GLU A 123 -16.61 -50.51 42.41
C GLU A 123 -16.91 -49.29 41.52
N LYS A 124 -15.93 -48.81 40.74
CA LYS A 124 -16.13 -47.78 39.72
C LYS A 124 -17.14 -48.19 38.66
N LEU A 125 -17.04 -49.42 38.16
CA LEU A 125 -17.97 -49.97 37.17
C LEU A 125 -19.39 -50.05 37.74
N LEU A 126 -19.54 -50.46 39.00
CA LEU A 126 -20.83 -50.48 39.69
C LEU A 126 -21.40 -49.07 39.83
N GLU A 127 -20.59 -48.10 40.25
CA GLU A 127 -21.01 -46.70 40.35
C GLU A 127 -21.51 -46.15 39.00
N LEU A 128 -20.75 -46.42 37.92
CA LEU A 128 -21.13 -46.03 36.56
C LEU A 128 -22.46 -46.67 36.15
N ARG A 129 -22.62 -47.97 36.37
CA ARG A 129 -23.84 -48.72 36.00
C ARG A 129 -25.06 -48.31 36.84
N LEU A 130 -24.86 -47.95 38.11
CA LEU A 130 -25.90 -47.36 38.96
C LEU A 130 -26.37 -46.00 38.41
N LYS A 131 -25.45 -45.17 37.92
CA LYS A 131 -25.80 -43.89 37.25
C LYS A 131 -26.56 -44.10 35.94
N ILE A 132 -26.17 -45.12 35.16
CA ILE A 132 -26.84 -45.47 33.89
C ILE A 132 -28.23 -46.09 34.14
N GLY A 133 -28.40 -46.80 35.27
CA GLY A 133 -29.67 -47.43 35.65
C GLY A 133 -29.93 -48.80 35.01
N ASP A 134 -28.93 -49.40 34.35
CA ASP A 134 -29.06 -50.73 33.72
C ASP A 134 -29.03 -51.83 34.79
N LYS A 135 -30.21 -52.25 35.25
CA LYS A 135 -30.37 -53.29 36.28
C LYS A 135 -29.69 -54.62 35.93
N LYS A 136 -29.58 -54.98 34.64
CA LYS A 136 -28.91 -56.22 34.21
C LYS A 136 -27.41 -56.10 34.40
N LYS A 137 -26.81 -54.98 33.96
CA LYS A 137 -25.38 -54.70 34.17
C LYS A 137 -25.01 -54.51 35.63
N ILE A 138 -25.90 -53.91 36.44
CA ILE A 138 -25.74 -53.79 37.90
C ILE A 138 -25.69 -55.17 38.56
N ALA A 139 -26.61 -56.08 38.19
CA ALA A 139 -26.60 -57.45 38.72
C ALA A 139 -25.31 -58.21 38.35
N GLY A 140 -24.80 -58.02 37.13
CA GLY A 140 -23.49 -58.55 36.72
C GLY A 140 -22.32 -57.98 37.53
N ALA A 141 -22.32 -56.67 37.78
CA ALA A 141 -21.29 -56.02 38.60
C ALA A 141 -21.29 -56.52 40.06
N TYR A 142 -22.47 -56.71 40.67
CA TYR A 142 -22.58 -57.33 41.99
C TYR A 142 -22.05 -58.77 42.00
N ASN A 143 -22.34 -59.55 40.96
CA ASN A 143 -21.80 -60.90 40.83
C ASN A 143 -20.27 -60.90 40.76
N ASN A 144 -19.67 -60.03 39.94
CA ASN A 144 -18.21 -59.93 39.81
C ASN A 144 -17.54 -59.42 41.10
N LEU A 145 -18.14 -58.44 41.79
CA LEU A 145 -17.68 -58.02 43.13
C LEU A 145 -17.76 -59.16 44.14
N GLY A 146 -18.81 -59.98 44.10
CA GLY A 146 -18.96 -61.17 44.93
C GLY A 146 -17.81 -62.17 44.72
N ILE A 147 -17.41 -62.41 43.46
CA ILE A 147 -16.25 -63.26 43.12
C ILE A 147 -15.00 -62.71 43.78
N VAL A 148 -14.70 -61.42 43.58
CA VAL A 148 -13.48 -60.79 44.08
C VAL A 148 -13.43 -60.78 45.60
N LEU A 149 -14.54 -60.47 46.27
CA LEU A 149 -14.66 -60.51 47.72
C LEU A 149 -14.46 -61.92 48.29
N SER A 150 -14.79 -62.97 47.52
CA SER A 150 -14.53 -64.35 47.91
C SER A 150 -13.03 -64.71 47.87
N TYR A 151 -12.26 -64.12 46.96
CA TYR A 151 -10.81 -64.35 46.86
C TYR A 151 -10.02 -63.59 47.92
N VAL A 152 -10.51 -62.43 48.37
CA VAL A 152 -9.94 -61.70 49.52
C VAL A 152 -10.51 -62.16 50.87
N GLU A 153 -11.05 -63.38 50.93
CA GLU A 153 -11.60 -64.07 52.11
C GLU A 153 -12.69 -63.30 52.88
N SER A 154 -13.29 -62.28 52.25
CA SER A 154 -14.39 -61.50 52.79
C SER A 154 -15.72 -62.19 52.51
N TYR A 155 -15.86 -63.44 52.95
CA TYR A 155 -16.96 -64.33 52.55
C TYR A 155 -18.36 -63.80 52.89
N SER A 156 -18.52 -63.08 54.00
CA SER A 156 -19.80 -62.47 54.39
C SER A 156 -20.24 -61.39 53.40
N LYS A 157 -19.31 -60.53 52.97
CA LYS A 157 -19.56 -59.47 51.97
C LYS A 157 -19.75 -60.07 50.58
N ALA A 158 -19.00 -61.11 50.23
CA ALA A 158 -19.20 -61.85 48.98
C ALA A 158 -20.62 -62.40 48.89
N LEU A 159 -21.11 -63.04 49.96
CA LEU A 159 -22.47 -63.56 50.03
C LEU A 159 -23.52 -62.45 49.92
N GLU A 160 -23.28 -61.28 50.52
CA GLU A 160 -24.17 -60.11 50.39
C GLU A 160 -24.27 -59.64 48.93
N MET A 161 -23.14 -59.51 48.24
CA MET A 161 -23.13 -59.10 46.83
C MET A 161 -23.81 -60.13 45.92
N TYR A 162 -23.56 -61.43 46.14
CA TYR A 162 -24.26 -62.48 45.39
C TYR A 162 -25.76 -62.48 45.66
N ARG A 163 -26.22 -62.23 46.89
CA ARG A 163 -27.65 -62.11 47.20
C ARG A 163 -28.29 -60.93 46.48
N LYS A 164 -27.63 -59.77 46.46
CA LYS A 164 -28.07 -58.59 45.70
C LYS A 164 -28.16 -58.88 44.20
N ALA A 165 -27.14 -59.55 43.64
CA ALA A 165 -27.16 -59.98 42.24
C ALA A 165 -28.31 -60.96 41.94
N LEU A 166 -28.54 -61.93 42.83
CA LEU A 166 -29.57 -62.95 42.70
C LEU A 166 -30.98 -62.35 42.78
N GLU A 167 -31.22 -61.44 43.72
CA GLU A 167 -32.49 -60.74 43.88
C GLU A 167 -32.84 -59.94 42.61
N LEU A 168 -31.90 -59.12 42.12
CA LEU A 168 -32.08 -58.36 40.88
C LEU A 168 -32.29 -59.28 39.67
N LYS A 169 -31.54 -60.39 39.56
CA LYS A 169 -31.72 -61.35 38.47
C LYS A 169 -33.11 -62.00 38.51
N LYS A 170 -33.63 -62.33 39.70
CA LYS A 170 -34.99 -62.86 39.89
C LYS A 170 -36.07 -61.85 39.50
N GLU A 171 -35.94 -60.60 39.92
CA GLU A 171 -36.87 -59.52 39.51
C GLU A 171 -36.94 -59.38 37.98
N LEU A 172 -35.80 -59.55 37.30
CA LEU A 172 -35.70 -59.39 35.85
C LEU A 172 -36.04 -60.67 35.06
N GLY A 173 -36.28 -61.81 35.72
CA GLY A 173 -36.40 -63.11 35.06
C GLY A 173 -35.09 -63.60 34.38
N ASN A 174 -33.96 -62.98 34.71
CA ASN A 174 -32.65 -63.27 34.13
C ASN A 174 -32.06 -64.59 34.63
N ASP A 175 -30.95 -65.04 34.04
CA ASP A 175 -30.25 -66.24 34.52
C ASP A 175 -29.75 -66.09 35.97
N THR A 176 -30.16 -67.05 36.81
CA THR A 176 -29.76 -67.14 38.21
C THR A 176 -28.79 -68.28 38.48
N GLY A 177 -28.64 -69.23 37.55
CA GLY A 177 -27.81 -70.43 37.71
C GLY A 177 -26.37 -70.06 38.03
N SER A 178 -25.74 -69.26 37.18
CA SER A 178 -24.38 -68.74 37.41
C SER A 178 -24.13 -68.13 38.80
N THR A 179 -25.10 -67.37 39.34
CA THR A 179 -24.97 -66.75 40.68
C THR A 179 -25.22 -67.76 41.80
N LEU A 180 -26.16 -68.70 41.63
CA LEU A 180 -26.38 -69.81 42.57
C LEU A 180 -25.15 -70.72 42.64
N ASN A 181 -24.54 -71.03 41.50
CA ASN A 181 -23.29 -71.78 41.41
C ASN A 181 -22.16 -71.05 42.16
N ASN A 182 -22.01 -69.74 41.99
CA ASN A 182 -21.01 -68.96 42.74
C ASN A 182 -21.26 -68.93 44.25
N ILE A 183 -22.52 -68.94 44.69
CA ILE A 183 -22.88 -69.09 46.12
C ILE A 183 -22.51 -70.49 46.60
N GLY A 184 -22.76 -71.54 45.80
CA GLY A 184 -22.34 -72.91 46.08
C GLY A 184 -20.83 -73.02 46.29
N LEU A 185 -20.03 -72.42 45.40
CA LEU A 185 -18.57 -72.38 45.49
C LEU A 185 -18.09 -71.65 46.75
N LEU A 186 -18.78 -70.59 47.16
CA LEU A 186 -18.48 -69.89 48.40
C LEU A 186 -18.69 -70.78 49.65
N TYR A 187 -19.78 -71.56 49.67
CA TYR A 187 -20.03 -72.52 50.75
C TYR A 187 -19.04 -73.67 50.74
N GLU A 188 -18.64 -74.15 49.56
CA GLU A 188 -17.61 -75.17 49.40
C GLU A 188 -16.26 -74.69 49.97
N LYS A 189 -15.81 -73.49 49.59
CA LYS A 189 -14.57 -72.88 50.12
C LYS A 189 -14.60 -72.70 51.64
N THR A 190 -15.77 -72.52 52.24
CA THR A 190 -15.94 -72.40 53.70
C THR A 190 -16.17 -73.74 54.41
N GLY A 191 -16.06 -74.87 53.69
CA GLY A 191 -16.20 -76.23 54.23
C GLY A 191 -17.64 -76.68 54.46
N LYS A 192 -18.63 -75.87 54.07
CA LYS A 192 -20.07 -76.14 54.23
C LYS A 192 -20.59 -76.92 53.02
N LEU A 193 -20.14 -78.16 52.90
CA LEU A 193 -20.35 -79.00 51.71
C LEU A 193 -21.83 -79.34 51.46
N SER A 194 -22.65 -79.45 52.50
CA SER A 194 -24.10 -79.71 52.37
C SER A 194 -24.83 -78.53 51.75
N GLU A 195 -24.52 -77.32 52.20
CA GLU A 195 -25.06 -76.07 51.65
C GLU A 195 -24.55 -75.83 50.23
N ALA A 196 -23.28 -76.14 49.95
CA ALA A 196 -22.73 -76.09 48.59
C ALA A 196 -23.53 -76.97 47.63
N LEU A 197 -23.79 -78.23 48.00
CA LEU A 197 -24.62 -79.15 47.21
C LEU A 197 -26.06 -78.63 47.03
N PHE A 198 -26.65 -78.01 48.06
CA PHE A 198 -27.99 -77.42 47.94
C PHE A 198 -28.02 -76.34 46.84
N TYR A 199 -27.09 -75.38 46.89
CA TYR A 199 -27.03 -74.29 45.90
C TYR A 199 -26.63 -74.77 44.50
N TYR A 200 -25.73 -75.75 44.40
CA TYR A 200 -25.41 -76.36 43.10
C TYR A 200 -26.61 -77.10 42.50
N ASN A 201 -27.40 -77.83 43.29
CA ASN A 201 -28.61 -78.47 42.76
C ASN A 201 -29.68 -77.45 42.34
N GLU A 202 -29.82 -76.33 43.05
CA GLU A 202 -30.70 -75.23 42.63
C GLU A 202 -30.19 -74.56 41.34
N SER A 203 -28.87 -74.38 41.18
CA SER A 203 -28.27 -73.92 39.92
C SER A 203 -28.59 -74.88 38.78
N LEU A 204 -28.33 -76.17 38.97
CA LEU A 204 -28.56 -77.21 37.97
C LEU A 204 -30.02 -77.22 37.50
N LYS A 205 -30.96 -77.04 38.42
CA LYS A 205 -32.40 -76.97 38.11
C LYS A 205 -32.75 -75.76 37.25
N GLU A 206 -32.16 -74.60 37.52
CA GLU A 206 -32.34 -73.39 36.71
C GLU A 206 -31.70 -73.54 35.32
N ASP A 207 -30.47 -74.06 35.26
CA ASP A 207 -29.74 -74.29 34.01
C ASP A 207 -30.47 -75.30 33.12
N LEU A 208 -31.02 -76.38 33.71
CA LEU A 208 -31.87 -77.36 33.01
C LEU A 208 -33.16 -76.74 32.46
N LYS A 209 -33.83 -75.88 33.24
CA LYS A 209 -35.05 -75.18 32.79
C LYS A 209 -34.75 -74.27 31.60
N LYS A 210 -33.57 -73.66 31.57
CA LYS A 210 -33.14 -72.71 30.53
C LYS A 210 -32.39 -73.37 29.37
N HIS A 211 -32.12 -74.68 29.45
CA HIS A 211 -31.30 -75.41 28.49
C HIS A 211 -29.88 -74.81 28.34
N ASP A 212 -29.33 -74.28 29.43
CA ASP A 212 -27.95 -73.78 29.48
C ASP A 212 -26.97 -74.95 29.62
N LEU A 213 -26.56 -75.51 28.50
CA LEU A 213 -25.68 -76.69 28.46
C LEU A 213 -24.31 -76.43 29.10
N GLU A 214 -23.79 -75.20 28.99
CA GLU A 214 -22.52 -74.80 29.59
C GLU A 214 -22.65 -74.68 31.12
N GLY A 215 -23.73 -74.04 31.59
CA GLY A 215 -24.08 -73.97 33.01
C GLY A 215 -24.30 -75.34 33.65
N ILE A 216 -25.00 -76.25 32.95
CA ILE A 216 -25.20 -77.64 33.39
C ILE A 216 -23.85 -78.37 33.55
N ALA A 217 -22.97 -78.28 32.55
CA ALA A 217 -21.67 -78.95 32.59
C ALA A 217 -20.77 -78.38 33.69
N THR A 218 -20.76 -77.07 33.89
CA THR A 218 -20.06 -76.37 34.98
C THR A 218 -20.59 -76.80 36.34
N THR A 219 -21.91 -76.89 36.50
CA THR A 219 -22.52 -77.31 37.75
C THR A 219 -22.21 -78.78 38.05
N TYR A 220 -22.18 -79.66 37.04
CA TYR A 220 -21.72 -81.04 37.23
C TYR A 220 -20.25 -81.13 37.64
N LEU A 221 -19.35 -80.31 37.08
CA LEU A 221 -17.96 -80.23 37.55
C LEU A 221 -17.91 -79.96 39.07
N ASN A 222 -18.61 -78.92 39.52
CA ASN A 222 -18.59 -78.49 40.93
C ASN A 222 -19.25 -79.52 41.87
N ILE A 223 -20.38 -80.13 41.46
CA ILE A 223 -21.01 -81.21 42.24
C ILE A 223 -20.07 -82.42 42.32
N GLY A 224 -19.35 -82.74 41.24
CA GLY A 224 -18.33 -83.79 41.20
C GLY A 224 -17.22 -83.52 42.22
N ASP A 225 -16.72 -82.29 42.27
CA ASP A 225 -15.69 -81.86 43.23
C ASP A 225 -16.13 -82.00 44.68
N VAL A 226 -17.34 -81.56 45.01
CA VAL A 226 -17.87 -81.73 46.38
C VAL A 226 -18.03 -83.22 46.74
N ASN A 227 -18.51 -84.05 45.82
CA ASN A 227 -18.63 -85.49 46.10
C ASN A 227 -17.27 -86.18 46.25
N ARG A 228 -16.25 -85.73 45.51
CA ARG A 228 -14.87 -86.18 45.70
C ARG A 228 -14.32 -85.77 47.07
N GLN A 229 -14.58 -84.54 47.52
CA GLN A 229 -14.21 -84.08 48.87
C GLN A 229 -14.94 -84.86 49.98
N LEU A 230 -16.17 -85.31 49.73
CA LEU A 230 -16.92 -86.21 50.61
C LEU A 230 -16.48 -87.69 50.51
N ASN A 231 -15.42 -87.99 49.74
CA ASN A 231 -14.91 -89.34 49.47
C ASN A 231 -15.92 -90.28 48.78
N LYS A 232 -16.92 -89.74 48.09
CA LYS A 232 -17.91 -90.48 47.28
C LYS A 232 -17.42 -90.63 45.84
N TYR A 233 -16.28 -91.27 45.66
CA TYR A 233 -15.55 -91.27 44.37
C TYR A 233 -16.35 -91.84 43.20
N SER A 234 -17.15 -92.90 43.40
CA SER A 234 -17.99 -93.48 42.33
C SER A 234 -19.11 -92.53 41.89
N LEU A 235 -19.68 -91.78 42.83
CA LEU A 235 -20.70 -90.77 42.52
C LEU A 235 -20.08 -89.56 41.83
N ALA A 236 -18.90 -89.11 42.29
CA ALA A 236 -18.14 -88.05 41.65
C ALA A 236 -17.79 -88.41 40.19
N GLU A 237 -17.34 -89.64 39.94
CA GLU A 237 -17.07 -90.16 38.60
C GLU A 237 -18.30 -90.06 37.69
N GLU A 238 -19.45 -90.60 38.13
CA GLU A 238 -20.70 -90.54 37.35
C GLU A 238 -21.07 -89.10 36.96
N ILE A 239 -20.90 -88.17 37.91
CA ILE A 239 -21.26 -86.77 37.74
C ILE A 239 -20.29 -86.05 36.81
N TYR A 240 -18.98 -86.23 36.96
CA TYR A 240 -17.99 -85.66 36.04
C TYR A 240 -18.18 -86.18 34.62
N LEU A 241 -18.50 -87.47 34.44
CA LEU A 241 -18.75 -88.04 33.10
C LEU A 241 -19.99 -87.43 32.43
N LYS A 242 -21.04 -87.11 33.19
CA LYS A 242 -22.21 -86.37 32.66
C LYS A 242 -21.80 -84.98 32.16
N GLY A 243 -21.01 -84.24 32.94
CA GLY A 243 -20.48 -82.94 32.54
C GLY A 243 -19.58 -83.05 31.30
N LEU A 244 -18.67 -84.04 31.29
CA LEU A 244 -17.70 -84.24 30.20
C LEU A 244 -18.41 -84.56 28.88
N LYS A 245 -19.45 -85.40 28.92
CA LYS A 245 -20.26 -85.71 27.75
C LYS A 245 -20.85 -84.44 27.13
N ILE A 246 -21.46 -83.58 27.94
CA ILE A 246 -22.05 -82.31 27.47
C ILE A 246 -20.95 -81.41 26.88
N ALA A 247 -19.82 -81.27 27.58
CA ALA A 247 -18.71 -80.44 27.13
C ALA A 247 -18.12 -80.95 25.80
N THR A 248 -18.02 -82.26 25.60
CA THR A 248 -17.55 -82.87 24.35
C THR A 248 -18.53 -82.71 23.20
N GLU A 249 -19.82 -83.00 23.42
CA GLU A 249 -20.85 -82.88 22.38
C GLU A 249 -21.03 -81.45 21.88
N ASN A 250 -20.72 -80.44 22.72
CA ASN A 250 -20.86 -79.02 22.40
C ASN A 250 -19.54 -78.30 22.15
N GLY A 251 -18.40 -79.00 22.21
CA GLY A 251 -17.09 -78.42 21.92
C GLY A 251 -16.57 -77.41 22.96
N TYR A 252 -17.04 -77.48 24.21
CA TYR A 252 -16.59 -76.59 25.29
C TYR A 252 -15.19 -76.97 25.78
N MET A 253 -14.15 -76.55 25.04
CA MET A 253 -12.77 -76.97 25.26
C MET A 253 -12.25 -76.69 26.68
N LEU A 254 -12.60 -75.54 27.26
CA LEU A 254 -12.20 -75.18 28.63
C LEU A 254 -12.85 -76.13 29.66
N LEU A 255 -14.15 -76.37 29.55
CA LEU A 255 -14.85 -77.29 30.44
C LEU A 255 -14.38 -78.74 30.24
N MET A 256 -14.12 -79.17 29.01
CA MET A 256 -13.50 -80.48 28.75
C MET A 256 -12.18 -80.59 29.50
N LYS A 257 -11.32 -79.57 29.44
CA LYS A 257 -10.05 -79.57 30.19
C LYS A 257 -10.32 -79.72 31.70
N GLU A 258 -11.16 -78.89 32.29
CA GLU A 258 -11.44 -78.90 33.74
C GLU A 258 -12.10 -80.21 34.21
N LEU A 259 -13.03 -80.77 33.43
CA LEU A 259 -13.67 -82.05 33.73
C LEU A 259 -12.70 -83.23 33.64
N ASN A 260 -11.76 -83.20 32.69
CA ASN A 260 -10.66 -84.18 32.63
C ASN A 260 -9.72 -84.03 33.84
N GLU A 261 -9.45 -82.80 34.31
CA GLU A 261 -8.70 -82.57 35.55
C GLU A 261 -9.43 -83.12 36.77
N GLY A 262 -10.72 -82.84 36.91
CA GLY A 262 -11.58 -83.36 37.97
C GLY A 262 -11.60 -84.90 38.02
N LEU A 263 -11.75 -85.56 36.87
CA LEU A 263 -11.68 -87.02 36.75
C LEU A 263 -10.29 -87.56 37.12
N TYR A 264 -9.21 -86.93 36.65
CA TYR A 264 -7.86 -87.28 37.06
C TYR A 264 -7.69 -87.21 38.59
N LEU A 265 -8.10 -86.12 39.21
CA LEU A 265 -8.01 -85.94 40.66
C LEU A 265 -8.88 -86.95 41.42
N ASN A 266 -10.06 -87.29 40.90
CA ASN A 266 -10.94 -88.30 41.49
C ASN A 266 -10.32 -89.71 41.46
N PHE A 267 -9.82 -90.15 40.30
CA PHE A 267 -9.19 -91.46 40.18
C PHE A 267 -7.86 -91.54 40.93
N LYS A 268 -7.12 -90.43 41.02
CA LYS A 268 -5.93 -90.34 41.88
C LYS A 268 -6.29 -90.52 43.35
N ALA A 269 -7.35 -89.85 43.83
CA ALA A 269 -7.83 -90.00 45.22
C ALA A 269 -8.37 -91.42 45.49
N ALA A 270 -8.98 -92.07 44.50
CA ALA A 270 -9.42 -93.46 44.56
C ALA A 270 -8.30 -94.51 44.33
N ALA A 271 -7.03 -94.09 44.21
CA ALA A 271 -5.87 -94.92 43.93
C ALA A 271 -5.92 -95.74 42.62
N ASN A 272 -6.71 -95.30 41.62
CA ASN A 272 -6.81 -95.92 40.29
C ASN A 272 -5.88 -95.23 39.29
N VAL A 273 -4.63 -95.70 39.23
CA VAL A 273 -3.55 -95.08 38.45
C VAL A 273 -3.81 -95.10 36.93
N ALA A 274 -4.39 -96.18 36.41
CA ALA A 274 -4.61 -96.33 34.97
C ALA A 274 -5.61 -95.30 34.42
N GLN A 275 -6.74 -95.10 35.12
CA GLN A 275 -7.71 -94.08 34.73
C GLN A 275 -7.19 -92.67 35.00
N ALA A 276 -6.46 -92.45 36.10
CA ALA A 276 -5.85 -91.16 36.39
C ALA A 276 -4.91 -90.70 35.25
N LEU A 277 -4.05 -91.59 34.73
CA LEU A 277 -3.15 -91.27 33.62
C LEU A 277 -3.91 -90.88 32.35
N LYS A 278 -4.95 -91.64 31.98
CA LYS A 278 -5.78 -91.38 30.80
C LYS A 278 -6.35 -89.95 30.80
N TYR A 279 -6.98 -89.55 31.91
CA TYR A 279 -7.58 -88.22 32.02
C TYR A 279 -6.54 -87.10 32.16
N PHE A 280 -5.36 -87.39 32.73
CA PHE A 280 -4.24 -86.46 32.79
C PHE A 280 -3.66 -86.14 31.40
N GLU A 281 -3.52 -87.14 30.53
CA GLU A 281 -3.05 -86.95 29.15
C GLU A 281 -4.06 -86.09 28.35
N ALA A 282 -5.36 -86.40 28.46
CA ALA A 282 -6.41 -85.62 27.81
C ALA A 282 -6.44 -84.16 28.30
N PHE A 283 -6.25 -83.93 29.60
CA PHE A 283 -6.11 -82.59 30.18
C PHE A 283 -4.93 -81.81 29.57
N ASN A 284 -3.75 -82.42 29.43
CA ASN A 284 -2.56 -81.74 28.89
C ASN A 284 -2.71 -81.39 27.40
N VAL A 285 -3.28 -82.28 26.59
CA VAL A 285 -3.53 -82.00 25.16
C VAL A 285 -4.48 -80.80 24.99
N LEU A 286 -5.56 -80.75 25.78
CA LEU A 286 -6.49 -79.64 25.76
C LEU A 286 -5.86 -78.34 26.28
N LYS A 287 -5.03 -78.43 27.33
CA LYS A 287 -4.27 -77.31 27.86
C LYS A 287 -3.35 -76.69 26.80
N ASP A 288 -2.65 -77.48 26.00
CA ASP A 288 -1.75 -76.95 24.97
C ASP A 288 -2.52 -76.40 23.76
N SER A 289 -3.69 -76.98 23.42
CA SER A 289 -4.46 -76.57 22.24
C SER A 289 -5.25 -75.26 22.41
N ILE A 290 -5.66 -74.89 23.62
CA ILE A 290 -6.51 -73.71 23.87
C ILE A 290 -5.76 -72.39 23.66
N TYR A 291 -4.42 -72.38 23.72
CA TYR A 291 -3.64 -71.14 23.86
C TYR A 291 -2.92 -70.62 22.60
N THR A 292 -2.96 -71.30 21.46
CA THR A 292 -1.90 -71.06 20.46
C THR A 292 -2.30 -70.47 19.09
N ASP A 293 -3.11 -71.04 18.18
CA ASP A 293 -3.05 -70.53 16.79
C ASP A 293 -4.09 -69.49 16.33
N GLU A 294 -5.32 -69.57 16.80
CA GLU A 294 -6.39 -68.66 16.32
C GLU A 294 -6.32 -67.28 16.98
N ASN A 295 -6.14 -67.24 18.30
CA ASN A 295 -6.04 -65.98 19.05
C ASN A 295 -4.76 -65.19 18.66
N ARG A 296 -3.64 -65.87 18.34
CA ARG A 296 -2.42 -65.21 17.85
C ARG A 296 -2.63 -64.52 16.49
N LYS A 297 -3.36 -65.15 15.57
CA LYS A 297 -3.68 -64.55 14.26
C LYS A 297 -4.61 -63.35 14.43
N TYR A 298 -5.65 -63.49 15.24
CA TYR A 298 -6.60 -62.42 15.51
C TYR A 298 -5.94 -61.19 16.15
N ILE A 299 -5.06 -61.38 17.15
CA ILE A 299 -4.28 -60.30 17.76
C ILE A 299 -3.38 -59.61 16.73
N ALA A 300 -2.67 -60.39 15.89
CA ALA A 300 -1.79 -59.82 14.87
C ALA A 300 -2.57 -58.97 13.85
N GLU A 301 -3.77 -59.41 13.44
CA GLU A 301 -4.65 -58.64 12.56
C GLU A 301 -5.09 -57.32 13.19
N LEU A 302 -5.50 -57.34 14.47
CA LEU A 302 -5.92 -56.13 15.19
C LEU A 302 -4.76 -55.15 15.38
N GLU A 303 -3.55 -55.62 15.68
CA GLU A 303 -2.36 -54.76 15.81
C GLU A 303 -1.97 -54.11 14.48
N VAL A 304 -2.10 -54.84 13.37
CA VAL A 304 -1.88 -54.30 12.02
C VAL A 304 -2.95 -53.25 11.68
N GLN A 305 -4.23 -53.52 11.96
CA GLN A 305 -5.31 -52.55 11.73
C GLN A 305 -5.09 -51.26 12.52
N PHE A 306 -4.79 -51.37 13.82
CA PHE A 306 -4.51 -50.21 14.66
C PHE A 306 -3.31 -49.40 14.15
N ARG A 307 -2.23 -50.08 13.74
CA ARG A 307 -1.03 -49.43 13.19
C ARG A 307 -1.33 -48.70 11.88
N ASN A 308 -2.10 -49.31 10.98
CA ASN A 308 -2.49 -48.69 9.71
C ASN A 308 -3.32 -47.43 9.95
N GLU A 309 -4.27 -47.47 10.89
CA GLU A 309 -5.09 -46.29 11.25
C GLU A 309 -4.25 -45.13 11.77
N GLN A 310 -3.16 -45.40 12.51
CA GLN A 310 -2.23 -44.36 12.96
C GLN A 310 -1.40 -43.80 11.80
N GLN A 311 -0.90 -44.65 10.92
CA GLN A 311 -0.09 -44.24 9.76
C GLN A 311 -0.89 -43.43 8.74
N GLU A 312 -2.15 -43.78 8.48
CA GLU A 312 -3.03 -43.02 7.58
C GLU A 312 -3.21 -41.57 8.06
N LYS A 313 -3.37 -41.37 9.37
CA LYS A 313 -3.47 -40.03 9.97
C LYS A 313 -2.18 -39.24 9.81
N GLU A 314 -1.03 -39.87 10.05
CA GLU A 314 0.28 -39.23 9.90
C GLU A 314 0.54 -38.85 8.43
N PHE A 315 0.22 -39.72 7.49
CA PHE A 315 0.34 -39.44 6.07
C PHE A 315 -0.59 -38.29 5.62
N ALA A 316 -1.84 -38.29 6.08
CA ALA A 316 -2.78 -37.21 5.80
C ALA A 316 -2.29 -35.86 6.34
N TYR A 317 -1.72 -35.85 7.55
CA TYR A 317 -1.09 -34.67 8.16
C TYR A 317 0.05 -34.12 7.28
N ILE A 318 0.98 -34.99 6.89
CA ILE A 318 2.14 -34.61 6.05
C ILE A 318 1.67 -34.10 4.68
N ALA A 319 0.72 -34.79 4.04
CA ALA A 319 0.16 -34.38 2.75
C ALA A 319 -0.49 -32.99 2.82
N LEU A 320 -1.17 -32.69 3.92
CA LEU A 320 -1.79 -31.39 4.14
C LEU A 320 -0.75 -30.30 4.39
N GLN A 321 0.27 -30.56 5.22
CA GLN A 321 1.37 -29.62 5.44
C GLN A 321 2.10 -29.29 4.13
N ASN A 322 2.30 -30.30 3.27
CA ASN A 322 2.87 -30.09 1.94
C ASN A 322 1.99 -29.20 1.06
N LYS A 323 0.67 -29.36 1.08
CA LYS A 323 -0.26 -28.48 0.35
C LYS A 323 -0.21 -27.03 0.86
N LEU A 324 -0.17 -26.84 2.18
CA LEU A 324 -0.03 -25.50 2.78
C LEU A 324 1.28 -24.83 2.35
N ASN A 325 2.40 -25.55 2.46
CA ASN A 325 3.71 -25.06 2.03
C ASN A 325 3.75 -24.74 0.54
N GLN A 326 3.11 -25.55 -0.31
CA GLN A 326 2.99 -25.27 -1.75
C GLN A 326 2.21 -23.96 -2.01
N GLY A 327 1.15 -23.70 -1.24
CA GLY A 327 0.41 -22.43 -1.28
C GLY A 327 1.29 -21.23 -0.91
N GLU A 328 2.05 -21.34 0.18
CA GLU A 328 2.98 -20.29 0.62
C GLU A 328 4.07 -20.00 -0.43
N ILE A 329 4.67 -21.05 -1.01
CA ILE A 329 5.69 -20.92 -2.05
C ILE A 329 5.11 -20.24 -3.31
N ALA A 330 3.89 -20.63 -3.72
CA ALA A 330 3.22 -20.02 -4.86
C ALA A 330 2.97 -18.52 -4.62
N TRP A 331 2.43 -18.17 -3.44
CA TRP A 331 2.20 -16.79 -3.04
C TRP A 331 3.49 -15.96 -3.02
N GLN A 332 4.58 -16.54 -2.51
CA GLN A 332 5.88 -15.88 -2.47
C GLN A 332 6.48 -15.67 -3.88
N LYS A 333 6.27 -16.61 -4.81
CA LYS A 333 6.69 -16.47 -6.21
C LYS A 333 5.94 -15.34 -6.91
N ASP A 334 4.64 -15.20 -6.66
CA ASP A 334 3.83 -14.12 -7.24
C ASP A 334 4.27 -12.75 -6.72
N ILE A 335 4.54 -12.63 -5.41
CA ILE A 335 5.10 -11.42 -4.81
C ILE A 335 6.45 -11.06 -5.43
N ASN A 336 7.36 -12.03 -5.54
CA ASN A 336 8.68 -11.79 -6.12
C ASN A 336 8.59 -11.35 -7.59
N SER A 337 7.64 -11.90 -8.35
CA SER A 337 7.38 -11.51 -9.74
C SER A 337 6.85 -10.07 -9.84
N LEU A 338 5.97 -9.67 -8.92
CA LEU A 338 5.48 -8.29 -8.78
C LEU A 338 6.62 -7.31 -8.46
N ILE A 339 7.47 -7.64 -7.49
CA ILE A 339 8.62 -6.81 -7.11
C ILE A 339 9.57 -6.64 -8.30
N ALA A 340 9.89 -7.72 -9.03
CA ALA A 340 10.74 -7.66 -10.21
C ALA A 340 10.17 -6.74 -11.31
N PHE A 341 8.87 -6.82 -11.56
CA PHE A 341 8.19 -5.93 -12.50
C PHE A 341 8.31 -4.45 -12.11
N PHE A 342 8.09 -4.13 -10.82
CA PHE A 342 8.23 -2.77 -10.31
C PHE A 342 9.66 -2.23 -10.47
N LEU A 343 10.68 -3.04 -10.17
CA LEU A 343 12.09 -2.66 -10.35
C LEU A 343 12.41 -2.30 -11.80
N VAL A 344 11.96 -3.12 -12.77
CA VAL A 344 12.15 -2.83 -14.20
C VAL A 344 11.44 -1.54 -14.60
N SER A 345 10.20 -1.34 -14.13
CA SER A 345 9.43 -0.13 -14.44
C SER A 345 10.09 1.15 -13.90
N ALA A 346 10.70 1.08 -12.71
CA ALA A 346 11.41 2.19 -12.09
C ALA A 346 12.66 2.59 -12.88
N VAL A 347 13.44 1.61 -13.36
CA VAL A 347 14.62 1.87 -14.22
C VAL A 347 14.21 2.57 -15.52
N VAL A 348 13.12 2.13 -16.15
CA VAL A 348 12.59 2.78 -17.37
C VAL A 348 12.14 4.21 -17.07
N LEU A 349 11.43 4.44 -15.95
CA LEU A 349 10.97 5.76 -15.54
C LEU A 349 12.13 6.72 -15.29
N ILE A 350 13.18 6.26 -14.60
CA ILE A 350 14.40 7.04 -14.36
C ILE A 350 15.05 7.44 -15.69
N GLY A 351 15.16 6.52 -16.66
CA GLY A 351 15.69 6.82 -17.99
C GLY A 351 14.89 7.89 -18.74
N VAL A 352 13.55 7.83 -18.67
CA VAL A 352 12.67 8.84 -19.29
C VAL A 352 12.85 10.21 -18.63
N LEU A 353 12.88 10.27 -17.29
CA LEU A 353 13.08 11.52 -16.54
C LEU A 353 14.45 12.14 -16.83
N TYR A 354 15.51 11.33 -16.86
CA TYR A 354 16.85 11.79 -17.19
C TYR A 354 16.92 12.39 -18.60
N ARG A 355 16.29 11.74 -19.58
CA ARG A 355 16.20 12.26 -20.96
C ARG A 355 15.48 13.61 -21.00
N GLN A 356 14.35 13.75 -20.30
CA GLN A 356 13.63 15.03 -20.24
C GLN A 356 14.47 16.13 -19.61
N PHE A 357 15.18 15.83 -18.52
CA PHE A 357 16.06 16.77 -17.85
C PHE A 357 17.18 17.26 -18.77
N SER A 358 17.85 16.34 -19.48
CA SER A 358 18.93 16.70 -20.41
C SER A 358 18.42 17.57 -21.58
N LEU A 359 17.23 17.31 -22.10
CA LEU A 359 16.63 18.12 -23.16
C LEU A 359 16.33 19.54 -22.68
N LYS A 360 15.76 19.69 -21.48
CA LYS A 360 15.50 21.01 -20.87
C LYS A 360 16.79 21.80 -20.66
N LYS A 361 17.84 21.16 -20.16
CA LYS A 361 19.15 21.82 -19.93
C LYS A 361 19.75 22.37 -21.22
N ASN A 362 19.68 21.60 -22.32
CA ASN A 362 20.19 22.04 -23.62
C ASN A 362 19.36 23.20 -24.20
N ALA A 363 18.04 23.17 -24.04
CA ALA A 363 17.16 24.26 -24.47
C ALA A 363 17.46 25.58 -23.72
N ILE A 364 17.69 25.51 -22.40
CA ILE A 364 18.05 26.69 -21.58
C ILE A 364 19.37 27.29 -22.06
N LYS A 365 20.41 26.46 -22.26
CA LYS A 365 21.71 26.93 -22.74
C LYS A 365 21.64 27.61 -24.10
N LEU A 366 20.80 27.11 -25.01
CA LEU A 366 20.59 27.74 -26.32
C LEU A 366 19.91 29.11 -26.19
N LEU A 367 18.94 29.21 -25.30
CA LEU A 367 18.18 30.43 -25.05
C LEU A 367 19.05 31.54 -24.41
N GLU A 368 19.92 31.18 -23.46
CA GLU A 368 20.91 32.09 -22.89
C GLU A 368 21.88 32.62 -23.96
N LYS A 369 22.36 31.75 -24.84
CA LYS A 369 23.24 32.14 -25.95
C LYS A 369 22.55 33.13 -26.89
N GLN A 370 21.32 32.83 -27.33
CA GLN A 370 20.54 33.74 -28.18
C GLN A 370 20.29 35.10 -27.52
N THR A 371 19.99 35.12 -26.23
CA THR A 371 19.75 36.36 -25.48
C THR A 371 21.00 37.23 -25.41
N THR A 372 22.17 36.59 -25.25
CA THR A 372 23.47 37.27 -25.23
C THR A 372 23.76 37.90 -26.60
N GLU A 373 23.61 37.12 -27.69
CA GLU A 373 23.83 37.61 -29.07
C GLU A 373 22.90 38.79 -29.44
N ILE A 374 21.63 38.75 -29.03
CA ILE A 374 20.69 39.86 -29.23
C ILE A 374 21.13 41.09 -28.43
N THR A 375 21.53 40.91 -27.17
CA THR A 375 21.95 42.03 -26.31
C THR A 375 23.19 42.72 -26.86
N ASP A 376 24.18 41.96 -27.31
CA ASP A 376 25.41 42.49 -27.91
C ASP A 376 25.11 43.27 -29.20
N SER A 377 24.17 42.78 -30.02
CA SER A 377 23.72 43.46 -31.23
C SER A 377 23.05 44.81 -30.93
N ILE A 378 22.24 44.89 -29.86
CA ILE A 378 21.58 46.13 -29.46
C ILE A 378 22.59 47.11 -28.81
N LEU A 379 23.57 46.61 -28.06
CA LEU A 379 24.67 47.44 -27.52
C LEU A 379 25.51 48.03 -28.65
N TYR A 380 25.76 47.28 -29.72
CA TYR A 380 26.40 47.80 -30.93
C TYR A 380 25.56 48.90 -31.60
N ALA A 381 24.24 48.70 -31.74
CA ALA A 381 23.34 49.72 -32.26
C ALA A 381 23.37 51.02 -31.43
N ARG A 382 23.49 50.92 -30.09
CA ARG A 382 23.68 52.10 -29.22
C ARG A 382 24.96 52.86 -29.51
N ARG A 383 26.07 52.17 -29.83
CA ARG A 383 27.32 52.84 -30.22
C ARG A 383 27.13 53.66 -31.49
N ILE A 384 26.44 53.11 -32.49
CA ILE A 384 26.08 53.82 -33.73
C ILE A 384 25.19 55.02 -33.41
N GLN A 385 24.12 54.82 -32.63
CA GLN A 385 23.19 55.88 -32.28
C GLN A 385 23.87 57.03 -31.54
N LYS A 386 24.74 56.75 -30.56
CA LYS A 386 25.51 57.77 -29.84
C LYS A 386 26.47 58.55 -30.75
N ALA A 387 27.01 57.93 -31.80
CA ALA A 387 27.91 58.60 -32.74
C ALA A 387 27.18 59.58 -33.66
N VAL A 388 25.91 59.32 -34.00
CA VAL A 388 25.09 60.19 -34.85
C VAL A 388 24.26 61.20 -34.04
N LEU A 389 23.91 60.86 -32.80
CA LEU A 389 23.22 61.71 -31.84
C LEU A 389 24.18 62.15 -30.73
N PRO A 390 25.08 63.12 -30.97
CA PRO A 390 26.02 63.54 -29.94
C PRO A 390 25.29 64.34 -28.86
N MET A 391 24.94 63.68 -27.74
CA MET A 391 24.08 64.28 -26.69
C MET A 391 24.83 64.88 -25.49
N GLU A 392 26.13 64.64 -25.30
CA GLU A 392 26.83 65.13 -24.08
C GLU A 392 28.17 65.82 -24.34
N TYR A 393 29.00 65.34 -25.27
CA TYR A 393 30.37 65.86 -25.42
C TYR A 393 30.51 66.99 -26.47
N ASP A 394 29.82 66.90 -27.61
CA ASP A 394 29.92 67.92 -28.68
C ASP A 394 29.05 69.16 -28.45
N LEU A 395 28.05 69.08 -27.57
CA LEU A 395 27.15 70.20 -27.33
C LEU A 395 27.83 71.36 -26.58
N ASN A 396 28.96 71.12 -25.90
CA ASN A 396 29.71 72.13 -25.13
C ASN A 396 30.37 73.20 -25.99
N GLN A 397 30.48 72.96 -27.30
CA GLN A 397 31.02 73.93 -28.25
C GLN A 397 30.02 75.06 -28.58
N PHE A 398 28.71 74.79 -28.53
CA PHE A 398 27.67 75.68 -29.07
C PHE A 398 26.89 76.48 -28.01
N LEU A 399 26.76 75.96 -26.79
CA LEU A 399 26.04 76.60 -25.69
C LEU A 399 26.73 76.32 -24.35
N PRO A 400 27.30 77.34 -23.68
CA PRO A 400 28.00 77.15 -22.41
C PRO A 400 27.05 76.86 -21.24
N ASP A 401 25.85 77.45 -21.24
CA ASP A 401 24.87 77.34 -20.14
C ASP A 401 23.63 76.56 -20.60
N LYS A 402 23.70 75.22 -20.58
CA LYS A 402 22.61 74.31 -21.00
C LYS A 402 22.50 73.07 -20.11
N MET A 403 21.38 72.37 -20.22
CA MET A 403 21.17 71.03 -19.66
C MET A 403 20.50 70.10 -20.66
N VAL A 404 20.86 68.82 -20.56
CA VAL A 404 20.16 67.72 -21.20
C VAL A 404 19.93 66.66 -20.14
N PHE A 405 18.68 66.41 -19.76
CA PHE A 405 18.30 65.22 -19.01
C PHE A 405 17.79 64.19 -20.00
N TYR A 406 18.51 63.08 -20.14
CA TYR A 406 18.25 62.04 -21.13
C TYR A 406 18.24 60.67 -20.45
N SER A 407 17.09 60.02 -20.43
CA SER A 407 16.92 58.68 -19.86
C SER A 407 16.15 57.82 -20.87
N PRO A 408 16.84 57.01 -21.70
CA PRO A 408 16.17 56.09 -22.62
C PRO A 408 15.53 54.93 -21.85
N LYS A 409 14.36 54.46 -22.28
CA LYS A 409 13.64 53.31 -21.69
C LYS A 409 14.39 51.99 -21.91
N ASN A 410 15.00 51.86 -23.09
CA ASN A 410 15.78 50.70 -23.50
C ASN A 410 17.25 51.11 -23.76
N ILE A 411 18.07 50.19 -24.27
CA ILE A 411 19.49 50.43 -24.56
C ILE A 411 19.67 51.55 -25.62
N VAL A 412 18.69 51.70 -26.52
CA VAL A 412 18.59 52.74 -27.56
C VAL A 412 17.21 53.40 -27.48
N SER A 413 17.07 54.63 -27.99
CA SER A 413 15.88 55.47 -27.79
C SER A 413 15.34 56.10 -29.07
N GLY A 414 14.04 56.39 -29.11
CA GLY A 414 13.41 57.21 -30.14
C GLY A 414 13.65 58.71 -29.95
N ASP A 415 13.81 59.14 -28.69
CA ASP A 415 14.04 60.54 -28.36
C ASP A 415 15.44 61.00 -28.74
N PHE A 416 15.53 62.21 -29.31
CA PHE A 416 16.81 62.86 -29.58
C PHE A 416 16.78 64.38 -29.39
N CYS A 417 17.93 64.91 -28.99
CA CYS A 417 18.23 66.33 -29.02
C CYS A 417 19.32 66.59 -30.05
N TRP A 418 19.14 67.63 -30.87
CA TRP A 418 20.07 67.99 -31.93
C TRP A 418 20.32 69.49 -31.93
N LEU A 419 21.60 69.88 -32.06
CA LEU A 419 22.04 71.26 -32.13
C LEU A 419 22.91 71.46 -33.37
N TYR A 420 22.73 72.58 -34.05
CA TYR A 420 23.48 72.93 -35.24
C TYR A 420 23.66 74.44 -35.33
N GLU A 421 24.89 74.87 -35.58
CA GLU A 421 25.22 76.27 -35.79
C GLU A 421 25.45 76.54 -37.27
N LYS A 422 24.83 77.60 -37.78
CA LYS A 422 25.01 78.07 -39.15
C LYS A 422 25.06 79.60 -39.14
N GLU A 423 26.24 80.15 -39.39
CA GLU A 423 26.49 81.60 -39.36
C GLU A 423 26.07 82.19 -37.99
N ASN A 424 25.14 83.15 -37.96
CA ASN A 424 24.65 83.75 -36.72
C ASN A 424 23.39 83.06 -36.15
N TYR A 425 23.09 81.83 -36.61
CA TYR A 425 21.89 81.10 -36.21
C TYR A 425 22.25 79.82 -35.46
N LEU A 426 21.67 79.68 -34.27
CA LEU A 426 21.65 78.44 -33.51
C LEU A 426 20.32 77.72 -33.76
N VAL A 427 20.41 76.49 -34.26
CA VAL A 427 19.26 75.62 -34.48
C VAL A 427 19.24 74.56 -33.39
N THR A 428 18.12 74.43 -32.68
CA THR A 428 17.92 73.40 -31.66
C THR A 428 16.66 72.61 -31.98
N ALA A 429 16.76 71.29 -31.98
CA ALA A 429 15.64 70.39 -32.12
C ALA A 429 15.56 69.39 -30.97
N VAL A 430 14.36 69.15 -30.48
CA VAL A 430 14.03 68.05 -29.55
C VAL A 430 12.91 67.27 -30.18
N ALA A 431 13.10 65.97 -30.30
CA ALA A 431 12.16 65.09 -30.95
C ALA A 431 11.86 63.85 -30.12
N ASP A 432 10.63 63.38 -30.25
CA ASP A 432 10.07 62.15 -29.72
C ASP A 432 9.61 61.32 -30.91
N CYS A 433 10.29 60.22 -31.20
CA CYS A 433 9.98 59.39 -32.35
C CYS A 433 8.99 58.29 -32.00
N THR A 434 8.15 57.90 -32.95
CA THR A 434 7.21 56.79 -32.73
C THR A 434 7.94 55.49 -32.37
N GLY A 435 7.60 54.95 -31.21
CA GLY A 435 8.14 53.71 -30.67
C GLY A 435 9.46 53.92 -29.91
N HIS A 436 9.82 52.94 -29.09
CA HIS A 436 11.03 52.96 -28.25
C HIS A 436 11.93 51.76 -28.59
N GLY A 437 13.15 51.74 -28.07
CA GLY A 437 14.09 50.65 -28.39
C GLY A 437 14.51 50.68 -29.85
N VAL A 438 14.72 49.50 -30.46
CA VAL A 438 15.34 49.40 -31.81
C VAL A 438 14.53 50.13 -32.90
N PRO A 439 13.19 50.00 -33.01
CA PRO A 439 12.41 50.75 -34.00
C PRO A 439 12.51 52.27 -33.82
N GLY A 440 12.39 52.76 -32.57
CA GLY A 440 12.55 54.19 -32.25
C GLY A 440 13.95 54.69 -32.61
N ALA A 441 14.98 53.89 -32.36
CA ALA A 441 16.34 54.24 -32.72
C ALA A 441 16.53 54.46 -34.23
N PHE A 442 15.93 53.63 -35.09
CA PHE A 442 15.96 53.86 -36.53
C PHE A 442 15.26 55.17 -36.94
N MET A 443 14.14 55.48 -36.29
CA MET A 443 13.41 56.74 -36.53
C MET A 443 14.23 57.96 -36.10
N SER A 444 14.90 57.91 -34.95
CA SER A 444 15.78 58.99 -34.47
C SER A 444 16.95 59.27 -35.44
N MET A 445 17.55 58.20 -35.99
CA MET A 445 18.66 58.29 -36.95
C MET A 445 18.20 58.88 -38.28
N LEU A 446 17.04 58.44 -38.77
CA LEU A 446 16.44 58.98 -39.99
C LEU A 446 16.08 60.46 -39.81
N GLY A 447 15.45 60.80 -38.69
CA GLY A 447 15.05 62.16 -38.33
C GLY A 447 16.25 63.12 -38.30
N VAL A 448 17.31 62.79 -37.56
CA VAL A 448 18.51 63.65 -37.50
C VAL A 448 19.21 63.77 -38.84
N THR A 449 19.28 62.69 -39.62
CA THR A 449 19.94 62.74 -40.94
C THR A 449 19.21 63.68 -41.90
N LEU A 450 17.88 63.54 -42.00
CA LEU A 450 17.04 64.40 -42.84
C LEU A 450 17.04 65.85 -42.34
N LEU A 451 16.92 66.06 -41.04
CA LEU A 451 16.92 67.38 -40.42
C LEU A 451 18.24 68.12 -40.69
N LYS A 452 19.38 67.43 -40.55
CA LYS A 452 20.70 67.99 -40.85
C LYS A 452 20.81 68.42 -42.32
N GLU A 453 20.34 67.59 -43.25
CA GLU A 453 20.34 67.92 -44.69
C GLU A 453 19.48 69.16 -44.99
N MET A 454 18.28 69.23 -44.41
CA MET A 454 17.33 70.33 -44.62
C MET A 454 17.87 71.66 -44.08
N VAL A 455 18.35 71.66 -42.83
CA VAL A 455 18.89 72.86 -42.18
C VAL A 455 20.15 73.38 -42.89
N ALA A 456 21.00 72.46 -43.38
CA ALA A 456 22.18 72.85 -44.16
C ALA A 456 21.81 73.62 -45.44
N ARG A 457 20.73 73.23 -46.13
CA ARG A 457 20.28 73.87 -47.39
C ARG A 457 19.40 75.10 -47.19
N GLN A 458 18.62 75.17 -46.11
CA GLN A 458 17.63 76.23 -45.88
C GLN A 458 18.28 77.61 -45.59
N ASN A 459 17.64 78.69 -46.05
CA ASN A 459 17.95 80.04 -45.59
C ASN A 459 17.24 80.33 -44.25
N LEU A 460 18.00 80.35 -43.15
CA LEU A 460 17.48 80.47 -41.79
C LEU A 460 16.98 81.90 -41.44
N ALA A 461 17.32 82.90 -42.26
CA ALA A 461 16.84 84.27 -42.08
C ALA A 461 15.36 84.45 -42.43
N GLN A 462 14.78 83.53 -43.22
CA GLN A 462 13.37 83.60 -43.62
C GLN A 462 12.42 83.41 -42.42
N THR A 463 11.31 84.16 -42.36
CA THR A 463 10.40 84.14 -41.20
C THR A 463 9.73 82.79 -41.00
N ASP A 464 9.45 82.04 -42.06
CA ASP A 464 8.77 80.74 -42.06
C ASP A 464 9.73 79.54 -42.12
N ALA A 465 11.04 79.77 -41.92
CA ALA A 465 12.07 78.71 -42.02
C ALA A 465 11.78 77.48 -41.13
N PRO A 466 11.42 77.61 -39.83
CA PRO A 466 11.10 76.44 -39.01
C PRO A 466 9.92 75.63 -39.56
N SER A 467 8.81 76.28 -39.93
CA SER A 467 7.63 75.60 -40.48
C SER A 467 7.93 74.88 -41.80
N GLN A 468 8.72 75.49 -42.69
CA GLN A 468 9.13 74.85 -43.95
C GLN A 468 10.00 73.62 -43.70
N ILE A 469 10.93 73.69 -42.73
CA ILE A 469 11.76 72.54 -42.36
C ILE A 469 10.89 71.40 -41.81
N LEU A 470 9.91 71.70 -40.94
CA LEU A 470 9.01 70.66 -40.42
C LEU A 470 8.13 70.04 -41.52
N GLU A 471 7.66 70.84 -42.49
CA GLU A 471 6.85 70.32 -43.59
C GLU A 471 7.69 69.45 -44.54
N ASN A 472 8.88 69.89 -44.91
CA ASN A 472 9.81 69.09 -45.71
C ASN A 472 10.20 67.80 -44.97
N LEU A 473 10.42 67.87 -43.66
CA LEU A 473 10.71 66.70 -42.85
C LEU A 473 9.54 65.71 -42.85
N ARG A 474 8.31 66.20 -42.71
CA ARG A 474 7.10 65.38 -42.80
C ARG A 474 7.01 64.68 -44.17
N GLU A 475 7.19 65.42 -45.25
CA GLU A 475 7.13 64.85 -46.61
C GLU A 475 8.19 63.77 -46.81
N GLN A 476 9.44 64.03 -46.41
CA GLN A 476 10.52 63.06 -46.54
C GLN A 476 10.31 61.82 -45.66
N ILE A 477 9.76 61.96 -44.45
CA ILE A 477 9.42 60.82 -43.60
C ILE A 477 8.30 59.98 -44.23
N ILE A 478 7.24 60.61 -44.73
CA ILE A 478 6.14 59.92 -45.45
C ILE A 478 6.68 59.15 -46.66
N LEU A 479 7.59 59.76 -47.43
CA LEU A 479 8.21 59.15 -48.60
C LEU A 479 9.14 57.99 -48.22
N ALA A 480 10.06 58.21 -47.26
CA ALA A 480 11.03 57.22 -46.81
C ALA A 480 10.35 55.97 -46.24
N LEU A 481 9.26 56.16 -45.49
CA LEU A 481 8.48 55.07 -44.88
C LEU A 481 7.34 54.55 -45.78
N ARG A 482 7.17 55.12 -46.98
CA ARG A 482 6.14 54.75 -47.96
C ARG A 482 4.73 54.70 -47.37
N GLN A 483 4.36 55.70 -46.57
CA GLN A 483 3.08 55.73 -45.87
C GLN A 483 1.93 56.00 -46.84
N LYS A 484 0.99 55.06 -46.95
CA LYS A 484 -0.12 55.15 -47.94
C LYS A 484 -1.43 55.70 -47.38
N GLY A 485 -1.53 55.94 -46.08
CA GLY A 485 -2.70 56.55 -45.45
C GLY A 485 -3.89 55.63 -45.24
N ASN A 486 -3.72 54.32 -45.48
CA ASN A 486 -4.75 53.31 -45.25
C ASN A 486 -4.57 52.67 -43.87
N SER A 487 -5.59 52.00 -43.35
CA SER A 487 -5.59 51.35 -42.02
C SER A 487 -4.47 50.31 -41.81
N ASN A 488 -3.85 49.81 -42.88
CA ASN A 488 -2.82 48.77 -42.85
C ASN A 488 -1.37 49.28 -43.04
N THR A 489 -1.12 50.60 -43.12
CA THR A 489 0.26 51.14 -43.21
C THR A 489 0.72 51.74 -41.89
N SER A 490 2.02 51.62 -41.59
CA SER A 490 2.57 52.20 -40.37
C SER A 490 2.40 53.73 -40.38
N LYS A 491 2.06 54.27 -39.21
CA LYS A 491 1.86 55.71 -38.97
C LYS A 491 3.07 56.30 -38.25
N ASP A 492 4.23 55.67 -38.40
CA ASP A 492 5.44 56.03 -37.67
C ASP A 492 5.88 57.43 -38.06
N GLY A 493 6.20 58.25 -37.09
CA GLY A 493 6.62 59.62 -37.33
C GLY A 493 7.46 60.11 -36.17
N MET A 494 7.45 61.42 -35.98
CA MET A 494 8.00 62.02 -34.79
C MET A 494 7.21 63.26 -34.41
N ASP A 495 7.20 63.53 -33.12
CA ASP A 495 6.87 64.82 -32.56
C ASP A 495 8.18 65.58 -32.38
N LEU A 496 8.20 66.88 -32.71
CA LEU A 496 9.44 67.63 -32.79
C LEU A 496 9.20 69.11 -32.54
N ALA A 497 10.04 69.72 -31.72
CA ALA A 497 10.14 71.16 -31.54
C ALA A 497 11.42 71.67 -32.19
N LEU A 498 11.30 72.62 -33.12
CA LEU A 498 12.42 73.24 -33.82
C LEU A 498 12.49 74.72 -33.48
N CYS A 499 13.62 75.15 -32.94
CA CYS A 499 13.91 76.56 -32.68
C CYS A 499 15.11 77.01 -33.53
N ILE A 500 14.99 78.17 -34.16
CA ILE A 500 16.06 78.86 -34.88
C ILE A 500 16.24 80.21 -34.22
N MET A 501 17.35 80.40 -33.51
CA MET A 501 17.65 81.62 -32.77
C MET A 501 18.78 82.38 -33.46
N ASN A 502 18.56 83.65 -33.76
CA ASN A 502 19.64 84.54 -34.15
C ASN A 502 20.43 84.96 -32.89
N THR A 503 21.71 84.61 -32.84
CA THR A 503 22.56 84.82 -31.67
C THR A 503 22.89 86.29 -31.42
N LYS A 504 22.75 87.16 -32.43
CA LYS A 504 23.02 88.61 -32.32
C LYS A 504 21.79 89.42 -31.91
N THR A 505 20.63 89.11 -32.47
CA THR A 505 19.38 89.85 -32.19
C THR A 505 18.55 89.23 -31.07
N LEU A 506 18.86 87.99 -30.66
CA LEU A 506 18.06 87.18 -29.74
C LEU A 506 16.61 86.97 -30.21
N GLU A 507 16.36 87.15 -31.50
CA GLU A 507 15.10 86.75 -32.12
C GLU A 507 15.11 85.22 -32.32
N MET A 508 14.12 84.54 -31.77
CA MET A 508 13.94 83.09 -31.92
C MET A 508 12.65 82.77 -32.66
N LYS A 509 12.77 81.96 -33.70
CA LYS A 509 11.66 81.43 -34.48
C LYS A 509 11.40 79.99 -34.08
N PHE A 510 10.15 79.68 -33.77
CA PHE A 510 9.72 78.37 -33.28
C PHE A 510 8.63 77.77 -34.15
N ALA A 511 8.76 76.49 -34.48
CA ALA A 511 7.65 75.65 -34.93
C ALA A 511 7.69 74.31 -34.19
N GLY A 512 6.53 73.75 -33.86
CA GLY A 512 6.44 72.52 -33.08
C GLY A 512 5.34 71.59 -33.58
N ALA A 513 5.66 70.31 -33.69
CA ALA A 513 4.77 69.19 -33.91
C ALA A 513 4.55 68.47 -32.57
N HIS A 514 3.39 68.68 -31.94
CA HIS A 514 3.01 68.22 -30.58
C HIS A 514 3.91 68.64 -29.40
N ILE A 515 5.20 68.93 -29.61
CA ILE A 515 6.14 69.40 -28.59
C ILE A 515 6.15 70.93 -28.57
N GLY A 516 5.79 71.49 -27.41
CA GLY A 516 5.79 72.93 -27.17
C GLY A 516 7.11 73.43 -26.57
N LEU A 517 7.20 74.75 -26.44
CA LEU A 517 8.34 75.43 -25.85
C LEU A 517 7.90 76.13 -24.55
N THR A 518 8.72 76.03 -23.51
CA THR A 518 8.48 76.69 -22.22
C THR A 518 9.61 77.67 -21.93
N ILE A 519 9.29 78.94 -21.69
CA ILE A 519 10.26 79.98 -21.34
C ILE A 519 9.94 80.45 -19.92
N VAL A 520 10.96 80.55 -19.07
CA VAL A 520 10.85 81.17 -17.74
C VAL A 520 11.53 82.53 -17.81
N ARG A 521 10.75 83.58 -17.55
CA ARG A 521 11.18 84.98 -17.55
C ARG A 521 10.64 85.66 -16.31
N ASN A 522 11.48 86.32 -15.51
CA ASN A 522 11.06 87.02 -14.29
C ASN A 522 10.17 86.18 -13.36
N ASN A 523 10.49 84.90 -13.19
CA ASN A 523 9.69 83.94 -12.40
C ASN A 523 8.26 83.69 -12.93
N GLU A 524 8.00 83.96 -14.20
CA GLU A 524 6.75 83.64 -14.91
C GLU A 524 7.00 82.60 -16.01
N LEU A 525 6.06 81.66 -16.16
CA LEU A 525 6.07 80.63 -17.21
C LEU A 525 5.33 81.12 -18.46
N ILE A 526 6.06 81.28 -19.55
CA ILE A 526 5.52 81.56 -20.87
C ILE A 526 5.53 80.26 -21.68
N THR A 527 4.35 79.76 -22.05
CA THR A 527 4.22 78.54 -22.87
C THR A 527 3.86 78.89 -24.30
N VAL A 528 4.71 78.49 -25.25
CA VAL A 528 4.46 78.63 -26.68
C VAL A 528 3.88 77.30 -27.18
N LYS A 529 2.65 77.35 -27.68
CA LYS A 529 1.90 76.15 -28.05
C LYS A 529 2.35 75.63 -29.41
N PRO A 530 2.51 74.31 -29.59
CA PRO A 530 2.80 73.70 -30.87
C PRO A 530 1.52 73.49 -31.70
N ASP A 531 1.72 73.16 -32.97
CA ASP A 531 0.66 72.60 -33.79
C ASP A 531 0.36 71.16 -33.33
N ARG A 532 -0.93 70.87 -33.16
CA ARG A 532 -1.42 69.54 -32.77
C ARG A 532 -1.45 68.58 -33.96
N MET A 533 -0.27 68.26 -34.49
CA MET A 533 -0.07 67.29 -35.57
C MET A 533 1.38 66.78 -35.56
N PRO A 534 1.60 65.52 -35.96
CA PRO A 534 2.93 64.92 -35.98
C PRO A 534 3.69 65.27 -37.27
N ILE A 535 4.97 64.92 -37.28
CA ILE A 535 5.80 64.81 -38.48
C ILE A 535 5.66 63.37 -39.00
N GLY A 536 4.63 63.18 -39.82
CA GLY A 536 4.24 61.90 -40.41
C GLY A 536 2.83 62.02 -41.00
N ILE A 537 2.20 60.89 -41.32
CA ILE A 537 0.86 60.91 -41.90
C ILE A 537 -0.20 61.48 -40.95
N PHE A 538 -0.92 62.51 -41.40
CA PHE A 538 -1.95 63.20 -40.62
C PHE A 538 -3.27 63.26 -41.41
N VAL A 539 -4.40 63.20 -40.69
CA VAL A 539 -5.76 63.10 -41.27
C VAL A 539 -6.11 64.32 -42.11
N SER A 540 -5.59 65.51 -41.77
CA SER A 540 -5.79 66.74 -42.52
C SER A 540 -4.48 67.15 -43.22
N LYS A 541 -4.31 66.75 -44.48
CA LYS A 541 -3.12 67.09 -45.29
C LYS A 541 -2.99 68.58 -45.63
N THR A 542 -4.02 69.38 -45.37
CA THR A 542 -4.06 70.82 -45.70
C THR A 542 -3.55 71.70 -44.57
N LYS A 543 -3.27 71.14 -43.39
CA LYS A 543 -2.81 71.90 -42.23
C LYS A 543 -1.28 72.02 -42.23
N GLN A 544 -0.79 73.24 -42.38
CA GLN A 544 0.63 73.59 -42.37
C GLN A 544 1.10 73.97 -40.96
N PHE A 545 2.40 73.79 -40.70
CA PHE A 545 3.03 74.25 -39.47
C PHE A 545 3.10 75.77 -39.43
N ASN A 546 2.93 76.36 -38.24
CA ASN A 546 3.00 77.80 -38.04
C ASN A 546 4.32 78.19 -37.36
N THR A 547 5.04 79.14 -37.95
CA THR A 547 6.20 79.74 -37.27
C THR A 547 5.74 80.86 -36.34
N GLN A 548 6.20 80.79 -35.08
CA GLN A 548 6.00 81.82 -34.06
C GLN A 548 7.34 82.50 -33.77
N THR A 549 7.39 83.83 -33.89
CA THR A 549 8.58 84.62 -33.57
C THR A 549 8.50 85.13 -32.14
N ILE A 550 9.57 84.92 -31.39
CA ILE A 550 9.68 85.25 -29.97
C ILE A 550 10.95 86.08 -29.78
N GLN A 551 10.80 87.27 -29.22
CA GLN A 551 11.95 88.06 -28.79
C GLN A 551 12.42 87.57 -27.42
N LEU A 552 13.58 86.93 -27.40
CA LEU A 552 14.24 86.51 -26.16
C LEU A 552 14.91 87.70 -25.49
N LYS A 553 15.02 87.61 -24.16
CA LYS A 553 15.73 88.56 -23.32
C LYS A 553 16.88 87.86 -22.63
N GLN A 554 17.89 88.64 -22.29
CA GLN A 554 18.97 88.20 -21.43
C GLN A 554 18.42 87.57 -20.14
N ASN A 555 18.97 86.42 -19.75
CA ASN A 555 18.57 85.59 -18.60
C ASN A 555 17.24 84.83 -18.75
N ASP A 556 16.62 84.80 -19.93
CA ASP A 556 15.52 83.86 -20.17
C ASP A 556 16.03 82.41 -20.09
N SER A 557 15.30 81.55 -19.38
CA SER A 557 15.55 80.11 -19.38
C SER A 557 14.57 79.41 -20.31
N VAL A 558 15.07 78.70 -21.31
CA VAL A 558 14.26 78.04 -22.33
C VAL A 558 14.30 76.53 -22.11
N TYR A 559 13.14 75.87 -22.13
CA TYR A 559 12.98 74.43 -21.90
C TYR A 559 12.10 73.79 -22.97
N ILE A 560 12.51 72.62 -23.44
CA ILE A 560 11.80 71.77 -24.40
C ILE A 560 11.90 70.33 -23.90
N PHE A 561 10.78 69.61 -23.90
CA PHE A 561 10.75 68.24 -23.36
C PHE A 561 9.77 67.34 -24.10
N THR A 562 10.10 66.05 -24.16
CA THR A 562 9.24 64.98 -24.68
C THR A 562 8.22 64.54 -23.63
N ASP A 563 7.29 63.67 -24.00
CA ASP A 563 6.20 63.31 -23.09
C ASP A 563 6.60 62.32 -21.98
N GLY A 564 7.73 61.61 -22.12
CA GLY A 564 8.09 60.54 -21.20
C GLY A 564 8.23 60.97 -19.74
N PHE A 565 8.73 62.18 -19.46
CA PHE A 565 8.83 62.67 -18.07
C PHE A 565 7.43 62.87 -17.46
N GLN A 566 6.53 63.53 -18.19
CA GLN A 566 5.19 63.85 -17.71
C GLN A 566 4.28 62.61 -17.67
N ASP A 567 4.55 61.61 -18.51
CA ASP A 567 3.76 60.38 -18.59
C ASP A 567 4.24 59.26 -17.66
N GLN A 568 5.41 59.41 -17.04
CA GLN A 568 5.91 58.45 -16.06
C GLN A 568 4.92 58.22 -14.91
N ILE A 569 4.55 56.97 -14.71
CA ILE A 569 3.69 56.54 -13.59
C ILE A 569 4.55 56.36 -12.36
N GLY A 570 4.10 56.92 -11.23
CA GLY A 570 4.85 56.96 -9.99
C GLY A 570 4.10 57.59 -8.83
N GLY A 571 4.84 57.87 -7.76
CA GLY A 571 4.33 58.40 -6.49
C GLY A 571 3.48 57.40 -5.71
N GLU A 572 3.07 57.79 -4.50
CA GLU A 572 2.29 56.93 -3.58
C GLU A 572 0.95 56.45 -4.18
N LYS A 573 0.36 57.25 -5.06
CA LYS A 573 -0.94 56.97 -5.69
C LYS A 573 -0.82 56.30 -7.06
N ASN A 574 0.39 55.99 -7.51
CA ASN A 574 0.70 55.36 -8.79
C ASN A 574 0.01 56.05 -9.99
N ARG A 575 0.27 57.35 -10.17
CA ARG A 575 -0.34 58.18 -11.23
C ARG A 575 0.73 58.77 -12.15
N LYS A 576 0.33 59.27 -13.32
CA LYS A 576 1.20 60.04 -14.21
C LYS A 576 1.75 61.29 -13.50
N TYR A 577 2.97 61.71 -13.83
CA TYR A 577 3.59 62.91 -13.27
C TYR A 577 2.84 64.20 -13.67
N LEU A 578 2.28 64.23 -14.88
CA LEU A 578 1.57 65.36 -15.51
C LEU A 578 2.46 66.56 -15.86
N VAL A 579 2.16 67.18 -17.01
CA VAL A 579 2.88 68.37 -17.52
C VAL A 579 2.91 69.54 -16.54
N ARG A 580 1.86 69.69 -15.73
CA ARG A 580 1.74 70.77 -14.75
C ARG A 580 2.83 70.68 -13.68
N ASN A 581 3.12 69.47 -13.21
CA ASN A 581 4.12 69.27 -12.16
C ASN A 581 5.53 69.49 -12.72
N LEU A 582 5.80 69.04 -13.96
CA LEU A 582 7.07 69.30 -14.63
C LEU A 582 7.32 70.79 -14.84
N ARG A 583 6.32 71.55 -15.30
CA ARG A 583 6.45 73.01 -15.42
C ARG A 583 6.69 73.71 -14.09
N ASN A 584 6.02 73.28 -13.03
CA ASN A 584 6.24 73.82 -11.68
C ASN A 584 7.66 73.52 -11.18
N LEU A 585 8.20 72.33 -11.48
CA LEU A 585 9.58 71.97 -11.17
C LEU A 585 10.58 72.82 -11.96
N LEU A 586 10.37 73.00 -13.27
CA LEU A 586 11.19 73.90 -14.10
C LEU A 586 11.19 75.33 -13.53
N LEU A 587 10.01 75.82 -13.11
CA LEU A 587 9.88 77.13 -12.48
C LEU A 587 10.58 77.19 -11.11
N SER A 588 10.60 76.14 -10.29
CA SER A 588 11.28 76.20 -9.00
C SER A 588 12.80 76.14 -9.11
N MET A 589 13.32 75.50 -10.16
CA MET A 589 14.76 75.29 -10.33
C MET A 589 15.45 76.27 -11.29
N HIS A 590 14.71 77.10 -12.04
CA HIS A 590 15.27 77.94 -13.12
C HIS A 590 16.39 78.90 -12.70
N THR A 591 16.47 79.28 -11.42
CA THR A 591 17.55 80.15 -10.89
C THR A 591 18.84 79.42 -10.60
N GLN A 592 18.80 78.08 -10.56
CA GLN A 592 19.97 77.25 -10.30
C GLN A 592 20.83 77.11 -11.56
N PRO A 593 22.15 76.86 -11.44
CA PRO A 593 22.99 76.51 -12.58
C PRO A 593 22.44 75.29 -13.33
N PHE A 594 22.51 75.30 -14.66
CA PHE A 594 21.92 74.24 -15.50
C PHE A 594 22.45 72.83 -15.22
N TYR A 595 23.72 72.68 -14.81
CA TYR A 595 24.25 71.38 -14.39
C TYR A 595 23.51 70.84 -13.15
N LEU A 596 23.11 71.72 -12.22
CA LEU A 596 22.38 71.36 -11.01
C LEU A 596 20.90 71.10 -11.32
N GLN A 597 20.31 71.86 -12.25
CA GLN A 597 18.95 71.61 -12.73
C GLN A 597 18.81 70.19 -13.32
N ARG A 598 19.82 69.72 -14.07
CA ARG A 598 19.86 68.32 -14.55
C ARG A 598 19.75 67.31 -13.41
N THR A 599 20.55 67.50 -12.35
CA THR A 599 20.53 66.62 -11.17
C THR A 599 19.20 66.69 -10.42
N ILE A 600 18.58 67.88 -10.35
CA ILE A 600 17.24 68.04 -9.75
C ILE A 600 16.22 67.23 -10.54
N LEU A 601 16.19 67.35 -11.88
CA LEU A 601 15.30 66.58 -12.75
C LEU A 601 15.49 65.07 -12.58
N GLU A 602 16.75 64.61 -12.57
CA GLU A 602 17.08 63.19 -12.39
C GLU A 602 16.59 62.68 -11.02
N SER A 603 16.86 63.43 -9.96
CA SER A 603 16.45 63.05 -8.60
C SER A 603 14.93 62.99 -8.44
N GLU A 604 14.21 63.96 -9.00
CA GLU A 604 12.75 64.01 -8.95
C GLU A 604 12.14 62.90 -9.81
N PHE A 605 12.69 62.63 -10.99
CA PHE A 605 12.24 61.54 -11.85
C PHE A 605 12.42 60.17 -11.18
N LEU A 606 13.59 59.90 -10.59
CA LEU A 606 13.86 58.66 -9.86
C LEU A 606 12.95 58.51 -8.63
N LYS A 607 12.77 59.60 -7.88
CA LYS A 607 11.88 59.63 -6.71
C LYS A 607 10.43 59.36 -7.10
N TRP A 608 9.93 59.98 -8.16
CA TRP A 608 8.57 59.75 -8.63
C TRP A 608 8.40 58.33 -9.15
N LYS A 609 9.27 57.89 -10.06
CA LYS A 609 9.25 56.53 -10.63
C LYS A 609 9.30 55.45 -9.56
N SER A 610 10.13 55.63 -8.53
CA SER A 610 10.32 54.66 -7.45
C SER A 610 10.60 53.25 -8.04
N ASN A 611 9.85 52.24 -7.61
CA ASN A 611 9.97 50.85 -8.09
C ASN A 611 9.24 50.58 -9.43
N ASN A 612 8.55 51.57 -10.01
CA ASN A 612 7.88 51.38 -11.29
C ASN A 612 8.89 51.29 -12.44
N LYS A 613 8.49 50.57 -13.50
CA LYS A 613 9.25 50.53 -14.75
C LYS A 613 9.15 51.89 -15.45
N GLN A 614 10.21 52.26 -16.15
CA GLN A 614 10.17 53.41 -17.04
C GLN A 614 9.24 53.11 -18.22
N ILE A 615 8.34 54.03 -18.52
CA ILE A 615 7.25 53.79 -19.49
C ILE A 615 7.64 54.20 -20.89
N ASP A 616 8.40 55.28 -21.03
CA ASP A 616 8.86 55.79 -22.31
C ASP A 616 10.27 56.37 -22.25
N ASP A 617 10.84 56.69 -23.41
CA ASP A 617 12.07 57.48 -23.50
C ASP A 617 11.83 58.88 -22.90
N VAL A 618 12.83 59.46 -22.23
CA VAL A 618 12.70 60.74 -21.52
C VAL A 618 13.79 61.69 -21.95
N LEU A 619 13.38 62.85 -22.46
CA LEU A 619 14.30 63.93 -22.85
C LEU A 619 13.77 65.29 -22.39
N VAL A 620 14.59 66.00 -21.61
CA VAL A 620 14.37 67.41 -21.24
C VAL A 620 15.63 68.20 -21.61
N PHE A 621 15.48 69.11 -22.56
CA PHE A 621 16.51 70.05 -22.98
C PHE A 621 16.22 71.42 -22.41
N GLY A 622 17.25 72.14 -21.97
CA GLY A 622 17.11 73.54 -21.65
C GLY A 622 18.41 74.33 -21.78
N PHE A 623 18.28 75.63 -21.97
CA PHE A 623 19.42 76.56 -22.06
C PHE A 623 19.09 77.94 -21.52
N LEU A 624 20.13 78.65 -21.07
CA LEU A 624 20.05 80.04 -20.62
C LEU A 624 20.39 80.98 -21.77
N VAL A 625 19.62 82.03 -21.97
CA VAL A 625 19.98 83.13 -22.87
C VAL A 625 21.04 84.01 -22.19
N SER A 626 22.33 83.74 -22.44
CA SER A 626 23.47 84.45 -21.83
C SER A 626 24.27 85.31 -22.83
N THR A 627 25.06 86.27 -22.36
CA THR A 627 25.93 87.14 -23.20
C THR A 627 27.08 86.36 -23.85
N LYS A 628 27.30 85.10 -23.45
CA LYS A 628 28.26 84.22 -24.13
C LYS A 628 27.70 83.67 -25.43
N ILE A 629 26.37 83.57 -25.57
CA ILE A 629 25.70 83.15 -26.81
C ILE A 629 25.87 84.23 -27.90
N THR A 630 25.96 85.50 -27.52
CA THR A 630 26.14 86.62 -28.48
C THR A 630 27.58 86.74 -29.02
N ASN A 631 28.54 85.98 -28.47
CA ASN A 631 29.97 86.04 -28.81
C ASN A 631 30.50 84.74 -29.47
N LEU A 632 29.62 83.85 -29.92
CA LEU A 632 30.00 82.72 -30.78
C LEU A 632 30.46 83.28 -32.13
N ASN A 633 31.73 83.07 -32.46
CA ASN A 633 32.37 83.47 -33.72
C ASN A 633 32.60 82.26 -34.62
#